data_AF-A0A1M5UJ55-F1
#
_entry.id   AF-A0A1M5UJ55-F1
#
_cell.length_a   1.000
_cell.length_b   1.000
_cell.length_c   1.000
_cell.angle_alpha   90.00
_cell.angle_beta   90.00
_cell.angle_gamma   90.00
#
_symmetry.space_group_name_H-M   'P 1'
#
loop_
_entity.id
_entity.type
_entity.pdbx_description
1 polymer ?
#
loop_
_entity_poly.entity_id
_entity_poly.type
_entity_poly.pdbx_seq_one_letter_code
_entity_poly.pdbx_strand_id
1 'polypeptide(L)'
;MSWAVMEDRSRKTTEKYRWADMSDFIREELDNFLVDYQRCLVQHQENYVELWCEKDALARIFERVGLPYCVKIFPCKGHPSATTIKDYADRAQAALWREQTPIIVYGGDLDPSGWQIPVSICDRLARDHGVSVELDRFALNPEQVYQYRLPHNPDALKWTDPNAAKYVKLYGRLAVELDALHPATLEKEIKAALARHLDVEGMMEERLIQAREINELAKVRTTVIRAIESVGIAI
;
A
#
# COMPACT_ATOMS: atom_id res chain seq x y z
N MET A 1 -10.63 -28.99 -13.79
CA MET A 1 -9.78 -27.78 -13.68
C MET A 1 -10.71 -26.58 -13.62
N SER A 2 -10.69 -25.88 -12.48
CA SER A 2 -11.59 -24.77 -12.17
C SER A 2 -11.21 -23.53 -12.97
N TRP A 3 -12.21 -22.80 -13.48
CA TRP A 3 -12.12 -21.54 -14.22
C TRP A 3 -11.50 -20.36 -13.43
N ALA A 4 -10.99 -20.61 -12.21
CA ALA A 4 -10.53 -19.59 -11.27
C ALA A 4 -9.10 -19.05 -11.50
N VAL A 5 -8.42 -19.37 -12.61
CA VAL A 5 -6.98 -19.05 -12.79
C VAL A 5 -6.67 -18.23 -14.06
N MET A 6 -7.68 -17.63 -14.70
CA MET A 6 -7.45 -16.75 -15.86
C MET A 6 -8.24 -15.45 -15.70
N GLU A 7 -7.73 -14.51 -14.91
CA GLU A 7 -8.22 -13.12 -14.95
C GLU A 7 -7.56 -12.36 -16.12
N ASP A 8 -8.12 -12.51 -17.31
CA ASP A 8 -7.93 -11.57 -18.41
C ASP A 8 -8.84 -10.35 -18.16
N ARG A 9 -8.28 -9.29 -17.56
CA ARG A 9 -9.00 -8.03 -17.29
C ARG A 9 -8.93 -7.02 -18.45
N SER A 10 -8.42 -7.40 -19.62
CA SER A 10 -8.31 -6.49 -20.77
C SER A 10 -9.63 -6.23 -21.50
N ARG A 11 -10.72 -6.89 -21.11
CA ARG A 11 -12.08 -6.67 -21.62
C ARG A 11 -13.08 -6.72 -20.47
N LYS A 12 -13.15 -5.65 -19.68
CA LYS A 12 -14.32 -5.46 -18.80
C LYS A 12 -15.49 -5.03 -19.67
N THR A 13 -16.46 -5.94 -19.86
CA THR A 13 -17.81 -5.52 -20.21
C THR A 13 -18.26 -4.56 -19.12
N THR A 14 -18.56 -3.31 -19.48
CA THR A 14 -19.18 -2.38 -18.53
C THR A 14 -20.45 -3.01 -18.01
N GLU A 15 -20.60 -3.10 -16.69
CA GLU A 15 -21.85 -3.56 -16.07
C GLU A 15 -23.00 -2.63 -16.48
N LYS A 16 -24.22 -3.17 -16.49
CA LYS A 16 -25.42 -2.33 -16.69
C LYS A 16 -25.51 -1.34 -15.53
N TYR A 17 -25.21 -0.08 -15.81
CA TYR A 17 -25.22 1.01 -14.82
C TYR A 17 -26.63 1.52 -14.44
N ARG A 18 -27.69 0.76 -14.75
CA ARG A 18 -29.08 1.19 -14.59
C ARG A 18 -29.95 0.01 -14.16
N TRP A 19 -30.86 0.28 -13.23
CA TRP A 19 -31.85 -0.66 -12.71
C TRP A 19 -33.05 -0.78 -13.64
N ALA A 20 -33.67 -1.96 -13.70
CA ALA A 20 -34.86 -2.17 -14.53
C ALA A 20 -36.07 -1.42 -13.98
N ASP A 21 -36.18 -1.34 -12.64
CA ASP A 21 -37.20 -0.60 -11.94
C ASP A 21 -36.73 -0.15 -10.54
N MET A 22 -37.64 0.47 -9.80
CA MET A 22 -37.39 0.97 -8.43
C MET A 22 -37.12 -0.16 -7.43
N SER A 23 -37.77 -1.33 -7.58
CA SER A 23 -37.61 -2.45 -6.65
C SER A 23 -36.24 -3.09 -6.81
N ASP A 24 -35.75 -3.24 -8.03
CA ASP A 24 -34.39 -3.72 -8.32
C ASP A 24 -33.32 -2.82 -7.69
N PHE A 25 -33.48 -1.49 -7.78
CA PHE A 25 -32.57 -0.53 -7.12
C PHE A 25 -32.57 -0.70 -5.60
N ILE A 26 -33.76 -0.74 -4.99
CA ILE A 26 -33.88 -0.86 -3.53
C ILE A 26 -33.28 -2.19 -3.05
N ARG A 27 -33.50 -3.28 -3.79
CA ARG A 27 -32.93 -4.59 -3.45
C ARG A 27 -31.40 -4.56 -3.45
N GLU A 28 -30.79 -4.01 -4.49
CA GLU A 28 -29.33 -3.92 -4.59
C GLU A 28 -28.73 -3.04 -3.48
N GLU A 29 -29.36 -1.91 -3.15
CA GLU A 29 -28.92 -1.05 -2.05
C GLU A 29 -29.02 -1.77 -0.69
N LEU A 30 -30.08 -2.56 -0.46
CA LEU A 30 -30.25 -3.35 0.77
C LEU A 30 -29.31 -4.56 0.84
N ASP A 31 -28.99 -5.16 -0.29
CA ASP A 31 -28.02 -6.25 -0.39
C ASP A 31 -26.62 -5.77 -0.06
N ASN A 32 -26.27 -4.54 -0.43
CA ASN A 32 -24.99 -3.90 -0.11
C ASN A 32 -25.00 -3.10 1.20
N PHE A 33 -26.17 -2.91 1.83
CA PHE A 33 -26.31 -2.10 3.03
C PHE A 33 -25.51 -2.66 4.22
N LEU A 34 -24.53 -1.89 4.69
CA LEU A 34 -23.62 -2.24 5.79
C LEU A 34 -22.83 -3.54 5.56
N VAL A 35 -22.59 -3.89 4.30
CA VAL A 35 -21.71 -5.00 3.89
C VAL A 35 -20.27 -4.49 3.73
N ASP A 36 -19.30 -5.41 3.84
CA ASP A 36 -17.86 -5.13 3.67
C ASP A 36 -17.24 -4.13 4.65
N TYR A 37 -17.81 -3.99 5.85
CA TYR A 37 -17.18 -3.25 6.93
C TYR A 37 -15.80 -3.83 7.26
N GLN A 38 -14.77 -2.98 7.17
CA GLN A 38 -13.41 -3.28 7.57
C GLN A 38 -12.91 -2.23 8.56
N ARG A 39 -12.42 -2.70 9.70
CA ARG A 39 -11.86 -1.84 10.72
C ARG A 39 -10.43 -1.49 10.35
N CYS A 40 -10.03 -0.24 10.59
CA CYS A 40 -8.62 0.14 10.47
C CYS A 40 -7.81 -0.54 11.57
N LEU A 41 -6.82 -1.35 11.19
CA LEU A 41 -6.07 -2.20 12.14
C LEU A 41 -4.89 -1.47 12.81
N VAL A 42 -4.57 -0.26 12.38
CA VAL A 42 -3.40 0.51 12.85
C VAL A 42 -3.78 1.63 13.83
N GLN A 43 -4.80 1.42 14.66
CA GLN A 43 -5.32 2.45 15.58
C GLN A 43 -4.36 2.80 16.72
N HIS A 44 -3.67 1.81 17.27
CA HIS A 44 -2.85 1.94 18.49
C HIS A 44 -1.37 1.62 18.23
N GLN A 45 -0.89 1.94 17.03
CA GLN A 45 0.48 1.64 16.62
C GLN A 45 1.42 2.74 17.11
N GLU A 46 2.58 2.35 17.63
CA GLU A 46 3.68 3.30 17.94
C GLU A 46 4.22 3.95 16.67
N ASN A 47 4.11 3.28 15.53
CA ASN A 47 4.66 3.75 14.26
C ASN A 47 3.55 4.22 13.32
N TYR A 48 3.80 5.36 12.67
CA TYR A 48 3.02 5.82 11.52
C TYR A 48 3.71 5.41 10.23
N VAL A 49 3.25 4.30 9.65
CA VAL A 49 3.88 3.68 8.48
C VAL A 49 3.18 4.10 7.20
N GLU A 50 3.96 4.56 6.20
CA GLU A 50 3.52 4.63 4.81
C GLU A 50 4.39 3.75 3.92
N LEU A 51 3.77 3.07 2.94
CA LEU A 51 4.46 2.19 2.00
C LEU A 51 4.60 2.88 0.63
N TRP A 52 5.83 3.13 0.22
CA TRP A 52 6.18 3.89 -0.98
C TRP A 52 6.80 2.97 -2.04
N CYS A 53 6.39 3.13 -3.29
CA CYS A 53 6.87 2.34 -4.43
C CYS A 53 7.42 3.27 -5.51
N GLU A 54 8.65 3.07 -6.00
CA GLU A 54 9.20 3.88 -7.08
C GLU A 54 8.44 3.75 -8.42
N LYS A 55 7.85 2.58 -8.66
CA LYS A 55 7.31 2.16 -9.95
C LYS A 55 5.79 2.02 -9.90
N ASP A 56 5.08 2.94 -10.57
CA ASP A 56 3.61 2.94 -10.69
C ASP A 56 3.03 1.62 -11.20
N ALA A 57 3.74 0.93 -12.11
CA ALA A 57 3.32 -0.38 -12.63
C ALA A 57 3.18 -1.46 -11.53
N LEU A 58 3.87 -1.30 -10.40
CA LEU A 58 3.82 -2.21 -9.27
C LEU A 58 2.81 -1.79 -8.19
N ALA A 59 2.15 -0.62 -8.34
CA ALA A 59 1.22 -0.07 -7.34
C ALA A 59 0.16 -1.09 -6.88
N ARG A 60 -0.40 -1.87 -7.81
CA ARG A 60 -1.42 -2.89 -7.50
C ARG A 60 -0.95 -3.97 -6.54
N ILE A 61 0.34 -4.33 -6.59
CA ILE A 61 0.92 -5.34 -5.68
C ILE A 61 1.04 -4.74 -4.28
N PHE A 62 1.51 -3.49 -4.21
CA PHE A 62 1.64 -2.74 -2.96
C PHE A 62 0.28 -2.52 -2.30
N GLU A 63 -0.73 -2.11 -3.07
CA GLU A 63 -2.13 -1.96 -2.62
C GLU A 63 -2.71 -3.27 -2.08
N ARG A 64 -2.53 -4.38 -2.80
CA ARG A 64 -3.01 -5.70 -2.37
C ARG A 64 -2.44 -6.11 -1.01
N VAL A 65 -1.22 -5.68 -0.69
CA VAL A 65 -0.56 -6.04 0.56
C VAL A 65 -0.84 -5.02 1.67
N GLY A 66 -0.71 -3.71 1.42
CA GLY A 66 -0.78 -2.70 2.46
C GLY A 66 -2.19 -2.23 2.82
N LEU A 67 -3.14 -2.20 1.87
CA LEU A 67 -4.53 -1.78 2.16
C LEU A 67 -5.22 -2.65 3.22
N PRO A 68 -5.06 -3.99 3.23
CA PRO A 68 -5.60 -4.84 4.30
C PRO A 68 -5.05 -4.56 5.70
N TYR A 69 -3.93 -3.83 5.80
CA TYR A 69 -3.35 -3.35 7.04
C TYR A 69 -3.65 -1.87 7.29
N CYS A 70 -4.46 -1.23 6.43
CA CYS A 70 -4.76 0.20 6.45
C CYS A 70 -3.53 1.11 6.37
N VAL A 71 -2.45 0.60 5.77
CA VAL A 71 -1.25 1.36 5.46
C VAL A 71 -1.48 2.15 4.17
N LYS A 72 -1.13 3.44 4.18
CA LYS A 72 -1.22 4.29 2.99
C LYS A 72 -0.15 3.88 1.99
N ILE A 73 -0.55 3.80 0.72
CA ILE A 73 0.34 3.46 -0.39
C ILE A 73 0.62 4.72 -1.20
N PHE A 74 1.88 4.99 -1.48
CA PHE A 74 2.29 6.04 -2.39
C PHE A 74 3.12 5.48 -3.55
N PRO A 75 2.52 5.27 -4.73
CA PRO A 75 3.27 5.01 -5.94
C PRO A 75 3.90 6.30 -6.47
N CYS A 76 5.22 6.33 -6.52
CA CYS A 76 6.02 7.36 -7.15
C CYS A 76 6.17 7.09 -8.66
N LYS A 77 6.62 8.12 -9.37
CA LYS A 77 7.27 8.03 -10.68
C LYS A 77 8.56 8.83 -10.60
N GLY A 78 9.59 8.25 -9.98
CA GLY A 78 10.82 8.97 -9.63
C GLY A 78 10.63 9.93 -8.44
N HIS A 79 11.22 11.13 -8.50
CA HIS A 79 11.16 12.09 -7.40
C HIS A 79 9.75 12.67 -7.18
N PRO A 80 9.23 12.68 -5.95
CA PRO A 80 7.93 13.27 -5.65
C PRO A 80 7.94 14.80 -5.75
N SER A 81 6.79 15.36 -6.13
CA SER A 81 6.58 16.80 -6.22
C SER A 81 6.72 17.49 -4.85
N ALA A 82 6.89 18.82 -4.84
CA ALA A 82 6.90 19.59 -3.60
C ALA A 82 5.58 19.46 -2.83
N THR A 83 4.43 19.46 -3.52
CA THR A 83 3.12 19.27 -2.92
C THR A 83 3.00 17.91 -2.25
N THR A 84 3.47 16.84 -2.90
CA THR A 84 3.46 15.49 -2.33
C THR A 84 4.29 15.41 -1.04
N ILE A 85 5.48 16.01 -1.04
CA ILE A 85 6.34 16.05 0.16
C ILE A 85 5.65 16.83 1.28
N LYS A 86 5.03 17.97 0.97
CA LYS A 86 4.28 18.77 1.93
C LYS A 86 3.09 17.98 2.51
N ASP A 87 2.31 17.31 1.67
CA ASP A 87 1.17 16.51 2.11
C ASP A 87 1.62 15.38 3.06
N TYR A 88 2.75 14.73 2.76
CA TYR A 88 3.31 13.73 3.67
C TYR A 88 3.85 14.36 4.96
N ALA A 89 4.53 15.50 4.88
CA ALA A 89 5.03 16.23 6.05
C ALA A 89 3.90 16.57 7.02
N ASP A 90 2.74 17.01 6.52
CA ASP A 90 1.58 17.32 7.36
C ASP A 90 1.04 16.07 8.08
N ARG A 91 1.00 14.92 7.40
CA ARG A 91 0.60 13.65 8.01
C ARG A 91 1.62 13.15 9.03
N ALA A 92 2.91 13.23 8.72
CA ALA A 92 3.98 12.85 9.61
C ALA A 92 4.04 13.77 10.86
N GLN A 93 3.79 15.07 10.69
CA GLN A 93 3.68 16.01 11.82
C GLN A 93 2.50 15.68 12.74
N ALA A 94 1.35 15.32 12.16
CA ALA A 94 0.19 14.86 12.92
C ALA A 94 0.43 13.51 13.63
N ALA A 95 1.25 12.64 13.05
CA ALA A 95 1.70 11.41 13.71
C ALA A 95 2.61 11.71 14.91
N LEU A 96 3.58 12.62 14.76
CA LEU A 96 4.44 13.06 15.86
C LEU A 96 3.65 13.67 17.03
N TRP A 97 2.60 14.45 16.75
CA TRP A 97 1.70 14.97 17.79
C TRP A 97 0.90 13.90 18.53
N ARG A 98 0.75 12.72 17.93
CA ARG A 98 0.15 11.54 18.54
C ARG A 98 1.21 10.61 19.15
N GLU A 99 2.43 11.11 19.33
CA GLU A 99 3.57 10.38 19.88
C GLU A 99 3.97 9.16 19.03
N GLN A 100 3.63 9.16 17.73
CA GLN A 100 4.01 8.11 16.80
C GLN A 100 5.30 8.45 16.06
N THR A 101 6.09 7.44 15.71
CA THR A 101 7.29 7.57 14.88
C THR A 101 6.91 7.45 13.39
N PRO A 102 7.10 8.48 12.54
CA PRO A 102 6.85 8.38 11.11
C PRO A 102 7.91 7.51 10.42
N ILE A 103 7.45 6.51 9.66
CA ILE A 103 8.31 5.56 8.94
C ILE A 103 7.87 5.48 7.48
N ILE A 104 8.81 5.65 6.57
CA ILE A 104 8.63 5.35 5.15
C ILE A 104 9.24 3.97 4.89
N VAL A 105 8.38 3.01 4.53
CA VAL A 105 8.81 1.72 3.99
C VAL A 105 8.88 1.87 2.47
N TYR A 106 10.07 1.75 1.89
CA TYR A 106 10.32 2.08 0.48
C TYR A 106 10.77 0.86 -0.33
N GLY A 107 10.10 0.64 -1.45
CA GLY A 107 10.50 -0.31 -2.49
C GLY A 107 10.88 0.43 -3.78
N GLY A 108 12.11 0.27 -4.23
CA GLY A 108 12.61 0.91 -5.46
C GLY A 108 13.75 0.16 -6.12
N ASP A 109 14.15 0.64 -7.29
CA ASP A 109 15.12 -0.01 -8.15
C ASP A 109 16.52 0.02 -7.51
N LEU A 110 17.27 -1.07 -7.65
CA LEU A 110 18.67 -1.11 -7.24
C LEU A 110 19.51 -0.47 -8.34
N ASP A 111 19.47 0.85 -8.42
CA ASP A 111 20.31 1.69 -9.28
C ASP A 111 20.68 3.01 -8.57
N PRO A 112 21.52 3.89 -9.17
CA PRO A 112 21.92 5.14 -8.54
C PRO A 112 20.75 6.08 -8.16
N SER A 113 19.72 6.17 -9.00
CA SER A 113 18.55 7.03 -8.79
C SER A 113 17.62 6.42 -7.74
N GLY A 114 17.25 5.15 -7.88
CA GLY A 114 16.37 4.44 -6.96
C GLY A 114 16.93 4.36 -5.54
N TRP A 115 18.25 4.38 -5.39
CA TRP A 115 18.89 4.54 -4.08
C TRP A 115 18.84 5.96 -3.53
N GLN A 116 19.01 6.98 -4.37
CA GLN A 116 19.07 8.36 -3.92
C GLN A 116 17.69 9.00 -3.67
N ILE A 117 16.65 8.57 -4.39
CA ILE A 117 15.28 9.10 -4.26
C ILE A 117 14.77 9.09 -2.81
N PRO A 118 14.74 7.96 -2.09
CA PRO A 118 14.20 7.92 -0.74
C PRO A 118 15.04 8.74 0.26
N VAL A 119 16.37 8.79 0.08
CA VAL A 119 17.25 9.65 0.89
C VAL A 119 16.91 11.13 0.66
N SER A 120 16.73 11.52 -0.60
CA SER A 120 16.34 12.89 -0.96
C SER A 120 14.97 13.28 -0.39
N ILE A 121 14.04 12.34 -0.28
CA ILE A 121 12.74 12.55 0.35
C ILE A 121 12.91 12.92 1.82
N CYS A 122 13.66 12.12 2.58
CA CYS A 122 13.95 12.38 4.00
C CYS A 122 14.68 13.71 4.19
N ASP A 123 15.70 13.99 3.37
CA ASP A 123 16.44 15.26 3.43
C ASP A 123 15.54 16.48 3.20
N ARG A 124 14.61 16.38 2.23
CA ARG A 124 13.64 17.46 1.94
C ARG A 124 12.64 17.62 3.08
N LEU A 125 12.14 16.54 3.66
CA LEU A 125 11.22 16.60 4.81
C LEU A 125 11.87 17.28 6.02
N ALA A 126 13.12 16.91 6.32
CA ALA A 126 13.86 17.54 7.41
C ALA A 126 14.18 19.01 7.11
N ARG A 127 14.70 19.31 5.91
CA ARG A 127 15.15 20.66 5.53
C ARG A 127 14.01 21.66 5.31
N ASP A 128 12.94 21.25 4.62
CA ASP A 128 11.86 22.15 4.20
C ASP A 128 10.70 22.19 5.21
N HIS A 129 10.53 21.14 6.01
CA HIS A 129 9.37 20.99 6.91
C HIS A 129 9.74 20.68 8.35
N GLY A 130 11.02 20.48 8.69
CA GLY A 130 11.45 20.17 10.05
C GLY A 130 10.98 18.80 10.56
N VAL A 131 10.59 17.91 9.65
CA VAL A 131 10.05 16.58 10.01
C VAL A 131 11.13 15.53 9.81
N SER A 132 11.51 14.86 10.90
CA SER A 132 12.39 13.68 10.84
C SER A 132 11.56 12.42 10.64
N VAL A 133 12.03 11.55 9.75
CA VAL A 133 11.30 10.37 9.29
C VAL A 133 12.30 9.24 9.14
N GLU A 134 11.95 8.07 9.67
CA GLU A 134 12.77 6.87 9.48
C GLU A 134 12.51 6.26 8.11
N LEU A 135 13.58 5.77 7.48
CA LEU A 135 13.52 5.16 6.17
C LEU A 135 13.89 3.68 6.28
N ASP A 136 12.95 2.81 5.95
CA ASP A 136 13.20 1.37 5.75
C ASP A 136 13.09 1.04 4.27
N ARG A 137 14.25 0.94 3.61
CA ARG A 137 14.32 0.43 2.24
C ARG A 137 14.38 -1.09 2.27
N PHE A 138 13.28 -1.75 1.93
CA PHE A 138 13.18 -3.21 2.01
C PHE A 138 13.57 -3.94 0.72
N ALA A 139 13.44 -3.28 -0.43
CA ALA A 139 13.84 -3.85 -1.72
C ALA A 139 14.18 -2.73 -2.72
N LEU A 140 15.07 -2.95 -3.69
CA LEU A 140 16.02 -4.06 -3.79
C LEU A 140 17.36 -3.75 -3.10
N ASN A 141 18.00 -4.76 -2.52
CA ASN A 141 19.39 -4.73 -2.04
C ASN A 141 20.26 -5.79 -2.75
N PRO A 142 21.61 -5.68 -2.71
CA PRO A 142 22.49 -6.63 -3.40
C PRO A 142 22.29 -8.08 -2.97
N GLU A 143 22.05 -8.33 -1.68
CA GLU A 143 21.83 -9.66 -1.13
C GLU A 143 20.63 -10.35 -1.78
N GLN A 144 19.52 -9.61 -1.93
CA GLN A 144 18.30 -10.06 -2.60
C GLN A 144 18.55 -10.40 -4.08
N VAL A 145 19.41 -9.64 -4.78
CA VAL A 145 19.75 -9.94 -6.19
C VAL A 145 20.37 -11.33 -6.32
N TYR A 146 21.32 -11.66 -5.45
CA TYR A 146 21.95 -12.99 -5.46
C TYR A 146 21.02 -14.08 -4.93
N GLN A 147 20.29 -13.81 -3.84
CA GLN A 147 19.35 -14.74 -3.23
C GLN A 147 18.26 -15.18 -4.21
N TYR A 148 17.69 -14.23 -4.95
CA TYR A 148 16.62 -14.47 -5.91
C TYR A 148 17.13 -14.76 -7.33
N ARG A 149 18.45 -14.81 -7.53
CA ARG A 149 19.10 -15.04 -8.82
C ARG A 149 18.56 -14.12 -9.91
N LEU A 150 18.41 -12.84 -9.57
CA LEU A 150 17.82 -11.86 -10.47
C LEU A 150 18.77 -11.59 -11.65
N PRO A 151 18.21 -11.44 -12.87
CA PRO A 151 19.01 -11.05 -14.02
C PRO A 151 19.59 -9.67 -13.76
N HIS A 152 20.90 -9.55 -13.92
CA HIS A 152 21.61 -8.28 -13.79
C HIS A 152 22.67 -8.18 -14.87
N ASN A 153 22.80 -6.98 -15.45
CA ASN A 153 23.86 -6.66 -16.40
C ASN A 153 24.71 -5.52 -15.81
N PRO A 154 26.02 -5.72 -15.58
CA PRO A 154 26.91 -4.66 -15.12
C PRO A 154 26.93 -3.40 -16.01
N ASP A 155 26.58 -3.53 -17.29
CA ASP A 155 26.52 -2.43 -18.25
C ASP A 155 25.18 -1.67 -18.20
N ALA A 156 24.19 -2.17 -17.46
CA ALA A 156 22.91 -1.48 -17.27
C ALA A 156 23.02 -0.25 -16.34
N LEU A 157 24.17 -0.06 -15.67
CA LEU A 157 24.41 1.11 -14.83
C LEU A 157 24.46 2.38 -15.68
N LYS A 158 23.56 3.32 -15.39
CA LYS A 158 23.52 4.64 -16.03
C LYS A 158 24.64 5.54 -15.49
N TRP A 159 25.81 5.50 -16.12
CA TRP A 159 26.97 6.33 -15.74
C TRP A 159 26.73 7.84 -15.84
N THR A 160 25.74 8.27 -16.63
CA THR A 160 25.31 9.66 -16.73
C THR A 160 24.54 10.14 -15.50
N ASP A 161 24.13 9.23 -14.60
CA ASP A 161 23.46 9.58 -13.36
C ASP A 161 24.45 10.28 -12.41
N PRO A 162 24.10 11.46 -11.86
CA PRO A 162 24.99 12.19 -10.96
C PRO A 162 25.35 11.41 -9.69
N ASN A 163 24.53 10.44 -9.29
CA ASN A 163 24.74 9.60 -8.11
C ASN A 163 25.58 8.36 -8.41
N ALA A 164 25.91 8.07 -9.67
CA ALA A 164 26.58 6.83 -10.09
C ALA A 164 27.91 6.62 -9.36
N ALA A 165 28.74 7.65 -9.23
CA ALA A 165 30.05 7.52 -8.57
C ALA A 165 29.94 7.16 -7.08
N LYS A 166 28.93 7.70 -6.37
CA LYS A 166 28.67 7.38 -4.95
C LYS A 166 28.08 5.98 -4.81
N TYR A 167 27.12 5.66 -5.68
CA TYR A 167 26.47 4.36 -5.73
C TYR A 167 27.46 3.22 -5.97
N VAL A 168 28.36 3.37 -6.96
CA VAL A 168 29.35 2.34 -7.32
C VAL A 168 30.30 2.01 -6.18
N LYS A 169 30.62 2.99 -5.32
CA LYS A 169 31.45 2.75 -4.13
C LYS A 169 30.76 1.88 -3.10
N LEU A 170 29.43 1.91 -3.04
CA LEU A 170 28.63 1.18 -2.07
C LEU A 170 28.19 -0.20 -2.58
N TYR A 171 27.71 -0.26 -3.83
CA TYR A 171 27.01 -1.43 -4.38
C TYR A 171 27.64 -1.97 -5.67
N GLY A 172 28.77 -1.41 -6.09
CA GLY A 172 29.40 -1.77 -7.35
C GLY A 172 28.55 -1.35 -8.56
N ARG A 173 28.63 -2.12 -9.65
CA ARG A 173 27.90 -1.83 -10.90
C ARG A 173 26.55 -2.50 -10.99
N LEU A 174 25.99 -2.90 -9.84
CA LEU A 174 24.74 -3.63 -9.82
C LEU A 174 23.58 -2.69 -10.18
N ALA A 175 22.83 -3.03 -11.21
CA ALA A 175 21.67 -2.29 -11.68
C ALA A 175 20.53 -3.28 -11.92
N VAL A 176 19.49 -3.26 -11.08
CA VAL A 176 18.37 -4.20 -11.15
C VAL A 176 17.06 -3.49 -10.85
N GLU A 177 16.09 -3.65 -11.74
CA GLU A 177 14.73 -3.10 -11.56
C GLU A 177 13.93 -3.94 -10.55
N LEU A 178 13.06 -3.30 -9.79
CA LEU A 178 12.24 -3.94 -8.76
C LEU A 178 11.30 -5.01 -9.34
N ASP A 179 10.83 -4.83 -10.58
CA ASP A 179 9.98 -5.78 -11.29
C ASP A 179 10.72 -7.01 -11.84
N ALA A 180 12.05 -7.09 -11.66
CA ALA A 180 12.78 -8.34 -11.81
C ALA A 180 12.37 -9.37 -10.74
N LEU A 181 11.84 -8.93 -9.59
CA LEU A 181 11.26 -9.82 -8.59
C LEU A 181 9.96 -10.42 -9.11
N HIS A 182 9.80 -11.73 -8.92
CA HIS A 182 8.52 -12.39 -9.12
C HIS A 182 7.45 -11.73 -8.20
N PRO A 183 6.22 -11.47 -8.68
CA PRO A 183 5.18 -10.79 -7.89
C PRO A 183 4.94 -11.39 -6.50
N ALA A 184 4.92 -12.73 -6.39
CA ALA A 184 4.75 -13.41 -5.10
C ALA A 184 5.94 -13.17 -4.14
N THR A 185 7.15 -13.02 -4.67
CA THR A 185 8.33 -12.69 -3.86
C THR A 185 8.24 -11.24 -3.38
N LEU A 186 7.88 -10.31 -4.26
CA LEU A 186 7.68 -8.91 -3.90
C LEU A 186 6.60 -8.76 -2.81
N GLU A 187 5.48 -9.47 -2.90
CA GLU A 187 4.47 -9.49 -1.85
C GLU A 187 5.02 -9.95 -0.50
N LYS A 188 5.84 -11.01 -0.51
CA LYS A 188 6.45 -11.55 0.70
C LYS A 188 7.40 -10.53 1.34
N GLU A 189 8.21 -9.87 0.53
CA GLU A 189 9.14 -8.83 1.00
C GLU A 189 8.39 -7.62 1.58
N ILE A 190 7.30 -7.17 0.92
CA ILE A 190 6.45 -6.09 1.45
C ILE A 190 5.85 -6.48 2.80
N LYS A 191 5.28 -7.69 2.92
CA LYS A 191 4.69 -8.17 4.19
C LYS A 191 5.75 -8.22 5.29
N ALA A 192 6.94 -8.75 4.99
CA ALA A 192 8.04 -8.80 5.94
C ALA A 192 8.51 -7.40 6.36
N ALA A 193 8.50 -6.43 5.44
CA ALA A 193 8.86 -5.06 5.74
C ALA A 193 7.85 -4.36 6.65
N LEU A 194 6.56 -4.47 6.34
CA LEU A 194 5.51 -3.91 7.18
C LEU A 194 5.51 -4.55 8.58
N ALA A 195 5.72 -5.86 8.67
CA ALA A 195 5.76 -6.58 9.95
C ALA A 195 6.93 -6.17 10.87
N ARG A 196 7.97 -5.48 10.36
CA ARG A 196 9.03 -4.91 11.22
C ARG A 196 8.57 -3.68 12.00
N HIS A 197 7.56 -2.98 11.48
CA HIS A 197 7.13 -1.68 11.99
C HIS A 197 5.70 -1.68 12.54
N LEU A 198 4.93 -2.71 12.22
CA LEU A 198 3.57 -2.87 12.72
C LEU A 198 3.54 -3.88 13.87
N ASP A 199 2.91 -3.49 14.97
CA ASP A 199 2.54 -4.38 16.06
C ASP A 199 1.41 -5.32 15.61
N VAL A 200 1.82 -6.54 15.30
CA VAL A 200 0.96 -7.63 14.86
C VAL A 200 -0.02 -8.07 15.96
N GLU A 201 0.37 -7.96 17.23
CA GLU A 201 -0.48 -8.35 18.36
C GLU A 201 -1.65 -7.36 18.50
N GLY A 202 -1.37 -6.05 18.55
CA GLY A 202 -2.41 -5.01 18.56
C GLY A 202 -3.33 -5.09 17.34
N MET A 203 -2.80 -5.40 16.16
CA MET A 203 -3.64 -5.62 14.96
C MET A 203 -4.57 -6.83 15.10
N MET A 204 -4.14 -7.89 15.79
CA MET A 204 -4.99 -9.05 16.07
C MET A 204 -6.14 -8.66 17.00
N GLU A 205 -5.89 -7.82 18.00
CA GLU A 205 -6.94 -7.28 18.88
C GLU A 205 -7.98 -6.48 18.10
N GLU A 206 -7.54 -5.59 17.20
CA GLU A 206 -8.45 -4.83 16.33
C GLU A 206 -9.29 -5.75 15.43
N ARG A 207 -8.74 -6.88 14.95
CA ARG A 207 -9.52 -7.89 14.20
C ARG A 207 -10.58 -8.56 15.06
N LEU A 208 -10.29 -8.83 16.34
CA LEU A 208 -11.28 -9.39 17.27
C LEU A 208 -12.41 -8.39 17.54
N ILE A 209 -12.10 -7.09 17.63
CA ILE A 209 -13.09 -6.02 17.75
C ILE A 209 -13.95 -5.95 16.48
N GLN A 210 -13.33 -5.95 15.30
CA GLN A 210 -14.05 -5.95 14.02
C GLN A 210 -15.04 -7.12 13.93
N ALA A 211 -14.65 -8.32 14.36
CA ALA A 211 -15.55 -9.48 14.35
C ALA A 211 -16.80 -9.27 15.22
N ARG A 212 -16.66 -8.57 16.35
CA ARG A 212 -17.80 -8.19 17.20
C ARG A 212 -18.67 -7.13 16.53
N GLU A 213 -18.05 -6.09 15.97
CA GLU A 213 -18.75 -5.01 15.26
C GLU A 213 -19.54 -5.53 14.05
N ILE A 214 -19.00 -6.48 13.28
CA ILE A 214 -19.71 -7.13 12.16
C ILE A 214 -20.97 -7.83 12.66
N ASN A 215 -20.93 -8.52 13.80
CA ASN A 215 -22.11 -9.17 14.37
C ASN A 215 -23.16 -8.15 14.81
N GLU A 216 -22.76 -7.01 15.37
CA GLU A 216 -23.69 -5.93 15.71
C GLU A 216 -24.28 -5.26 14.46
N LEU A 217 -23.46 -5.01 13.44
CA LEU A 217 -23.90 -4.48 12.15
C LEU A 217 -24.90 -5.41 11.46
N ALA A 218 -24.72 -6.74 11.57
CA ALA A 218 -25.69 -7.70 11.05
C ALA A 218 -27.08 -7.57 11.71
N LYS A 219 -27.13 -7.28 13.01
CA LYS A 219 -28.39 -7.02 13.74
C LYS A 219 -29.03 -5.71 13.28
N VAL A 220 -28.23 -4.65 13.13
CA VAL A 220 -28.68 -3.35 12.62
C VAL A 220 -29.25 -3.50 11.21
N ARG A 221 -28.50 -4.17 10.32
CA ARG A 221 -28.92 -4.48 8.95
C ARG A 221 -30.25 -5.21 8.91
N THR A 222 -30.39 -6.29 9.68
CA THR A 222 -31.64 -7.07 9.74
C THR A 222 -32.82 -6.22 10.22
N THR A 223 -32.59 -5.33 11.19
CA THR A 223 -33.62 -4.45 11.74
C THR A 223 -34.08 -3.42 10.71
N VAL A 224 -33.14 -2.79 10.00
CA VAL A 224 -33.43 -1.79 8.96
C VAL A 224 -34.14 -2.42 7.77
N ILE A 225 -33.68 -3.57 7.28
CA ILE A 225 -34.32 -4.29 6.17
C ILE A 225 -35.78 -4.62 6.51
N ARG A 226 -36.05 -5.18 7.70
CA ARG A 226 -37.42 -5.48 8.14
C ARG A 226 -38.29 -4.22 8.25
N ALA A 227 -37.72 -3.12 8.71
CA ALA A 227 -38.45 -1.85 8.79
C ALA A 227 -38.84 -1.36 7.39
N ILE A 228 -37.95 -1.47 6.41
CA ILE A 228 -38.21 -1.07 5.01
C ILE A 228 -39.27 -1.97 4.37
N GLU A 229 -39.18 -3.29 4.58
CA GLU A 229 -40.22 -4.25 4.14
C GLU A 229 -41.60 -3.90 4.73
N SER A 230 -41.64 -3.43 5.99
CA SER A 230 -42.90 -3.07 6.66
C SER A 230 -43.58 -1.81 6.11
N VAL A 231 -42.85 -0.95 5.39
CA VAL A 231 -43.38 0.27 4.74
C VAL A 231 -44.14 -0.07 3.45
N GLY A 232 -44.20 -1.34 3.04
CA GLY A 232 -44.95 -1.80 1.88
C GLY A 232 -44.24 -1.56 0.55
N ILE A 233 -42.94 -1.26 0.60
CA ILE A 233 -42.07 -1.32 -0.58
C ILE A 233 -41.82 -2.80 -0.83
N ALA A 234 -42.54 -3.38 -1.80
CA ALA A 234 -42.28 -4.74 -2.24
C ALA A 234 -40.88 -4.79 -2.88
N ILE A 235 -39.96 -5.42 -2.17
CA ILE A 235 -38.60 -5.74 -2.64
C ILE A 235 -38.68 -6.89 -3.64
#